data_AF-A0A1G1M8P2-F1
#
_entry.id   AF-A0A1G1M8P2-F1
#
_cell.length_a   1.000
_cell.length_b   1.000
_cell.length_c   1.000
_cell.angle_alpha   90.00
_cell.angle_beta   90.00
_cell.angle_gamma   90.00
#
_symmetry.space_group_name_H-M   'P 1'
#
loop_
_entity.id
_entity.type
_entity.pdbx_description
1 polymer ?
#
loop_
_entity_poly.entity_id
_entity_poly.type
_entity_poly.pdbx_seq_one_letter_code
_entity_poly.pdbx_strand_id
1 'polypeptide(L)'
;MNTGANSRKPVVILHGYSDHSSSFQPLARFLSDNGFKIVDLWLADYLSMFDELSIHDLGQAMGKALIDQGIPQLPKSFDLIAHSTGGLVVRSYLAQYYYGHPDKCPINHLLLLAPANFGSPLATLGKSMLGRIFNGRDWDHLFQTGTRILQALELASPISWELARTDLFDPQNPLFMPKNIYTTVLIGSESYGGLKDLTYENGSDGTVRVSAANLNARYYRLNFQPFNVPLLEEIPRQYEPIAFGVLYGFNHGSIVNPLNSNQDASPLGEIILNSLQIDSEQAYQEHIGRLAAMTERTFITGQSHANLKNQSYHEYQNFIVRVYDQYKEMIPDYFLEFFQKDDPDDKVMDKIHSEILEKVRVYSEDASHRSFLFDITDLKKEILDKGGEVSLNITVAAKSKRISYCNPQQALLVASQGENLFITPNATTFFDIKIDRLQSSEVFKLKKFIP
;
A
#
# COMPACT_ATOMS: atom_id res chain seq x y z
N MET A 1 -36.06 25.84 -26.17
CA MET A 1 -34.81 26.35 -25.57
C MET A 1 -34.16 25.16 -24.90
N ASN A 2 -33.05 24.68 -25.48
CA ASN A 2 -32.30 23.54 -24.98
C ASN A 2 -31.30 24.08 -23.96
N THR A 3 -31.59 23.93 -22.68
CA THR A 3 -30.76 24.44 -21.57
C THR A 3 -30.31 23.24 -20.75
N GLY A 4 -28.99 23.04 -20.69
CA GLY A 4 -28.37 21.99 -19.90
C GLY A 4 -27.23 21.26 -20.60
N ALA A 5 -26.26 21.99 -21.16
CA ALA A 5 -24.93 21.43 -21.31
C ALA A 5 -24.42 21.14 -19.90
N ASN A 6 -24.56 19.91 -19.43
CA ASN A 6 -24.07 19.47 -18.13
C ASN A 6 -22.53 19.57 -18.21
N SER A 7 -21.94 20.67 -17.74
CA SER A 7 -20.49 20.84 -17.76
C SER A 7 -19.88 19.77 -16.87
N ARG A 8 -19.13 18.84 -17.46
CA ARG A 8 -18.37 17.84 -16.69
C ARG A 8 -17.43 18.54 -15.71
N LYS A 9 -17.18 17.90 -14.57
CA LYS A 9 -16.30 18.41 -13.52
C LYS A 9 -14.86 18.50 -14.06
N PRO A 10 -14.05 19.45 -13.56
CA PRO A 10 -12.61 19.44 -13.80
C PRO A 10 -11.97 18.13 -13.34
N VAL A 11 -10.98 17.65 -14.08
CA VAL A 11 -10.14 16.50 -13.71
C VAL A 11 -8.71 16.97 -13.52
N VAL A 12 -8.12 16.68 -12.37
CA VAL A 12 -6.70 16.92 -12.10
C VAL A 12 -5.93 15.62 -12.29
N ILE A 13 -4.83 15.64 -13.05
CA ILE A 13 -3.93 14.51 -13.25
C ILE A 13 -2.59 14.83 -12.57
N LEU A 14 -2.20 13.99 -11.62
CA LEU A 14 -0.99 14.13 -10.81
C LEU A 14 0.01 12.99 -11.11
N HIS A 15 1.24 13.36 -11.45
CA HIS A 15 2.29 12.40 -11.85
C HIS A 15 2.97 11.69 -10.67
N GLY A 16 3.85 10.72 -10.97
CA GLY A 16 4.65 9.97 -10.00
C GLY A 16 6.02 10.59 -9.70
N TYR A 17 6.81 9.95 -8.83
CA TYR A 17 8.17 10.36 -8.53
C TYR A 17 9.06 10.40 -9.78
N SER A 18 9.88 11.45 -9.90
CA SER A 18 10.83 11.68 -11.01
C SER A 18 10.20 11.76 -12.41
N ASP A 19 8.88 11.99 -12.49
CA ASP A 19 8.16 12.17 -13.75
C ASP A 19 7.64 13.62 -13.87
N HIS A 20 6.97 13.91 -14.98
CA HIS A 20 6.36 15.21 -15.26
C HIS A 20 5.05 15.06 -16.04
N SER A 21 4.25 16.13 -16.03
CA SER A 21 2.96 16.26 -16.68
C SER A 21 2.92 15.78 -18.14
N SER A 22 4.02 15.90 -18.90
CA SER A 22 4.03 15.52 -20.32
C SER A 22 3.83 14.03 -20.56
N SER A 23 4.27 13.17 -19.63
CA SER A 23 4.08 11.72 -19.70
C SER A 23 2.60 11.32 -19.68
N PHE A 24 1.73 12.22 -19.20
CA PHE A 24 0.28 12.02 -19.10
C PHE A 24 -0.52 12.65 -20.25
N GLN A 25 0.15 13.22 -21.26
CA GLN A 25 -0.54 13.76 -22.45
C GLN A 25 -1.43 12.72 -23.17
N PRO A 26 -1.02 11.44 -23.32
CA PRO A 26 -1.90 10.42 -23.92
C PRO A 26 -3.21 10.23 -23.13
N LEU A 27 -3.13 10.21 -21.79
CA LEU A 27 -4.29 10.12 -20.92
C LEU A 27 -5.19 11.36 -21.05
N ALA A 28 -4.61 12.56 -21.02
CA ALA A 28 -5.36 13.79 -21.18
C ALA A 28 -6.07 13.88 -22.54
N ARG A 29 -5.40 13.47 -23.63
CA ARG A 29 -6.02 13.39 -24.97
C ARG A 29 -7.16 12.40 -25.00
N PHE A 30 -6.97 11.20 -24.46
CA PHE A 30 -8.03 10.19 -24.37
C PHE A 30 -9.26 10.70 -23.61
N LEU A 31 -9.06 11.36 -22.46
CA LEU A 31 -10.17 11.97 -21.72
C LEU A 31 -10.85 13.08 -22.54
N SER A 32 -10.06 13.90 -23.24
CA SER A 32 -10.57 14.95 -24.11
C SER A 32 -11.45 14.39 -25.22
N ASP A 33 -10.99 13.33 -25.90
CA ASP A 33 -11.71 12.65 -26.98
C ASP A 33 -13.02 12.01 -26.48
N ASN A 34 -13.10 11.70 -25.19
CA ASN A 34 -14.29 11.16 -24.53
C ASN A 34 -15.16 12.23 -23.84
N GLY A 35 -14.97 13.51 -24.16
CA GLY A 35 -15.86 14.61 -23.79
C GLY A 35 -15.53 15.33 -22.47
N PHE A 36 -14.38 15.05 -21.85
CA PHE A 36 -13.80 15.96 -20.86
C PHE A 36 -13.15 17.13 -21.60
N LYS A 37 -13.13 18.36 -21.07
CA LYS A 37 -12.51 19.49 -21.79
C LYS A 37 -11.09 19.71 -21.29
N ILE A 38 -10.16 20.05 -22.18
CA ILE A 38 -8.77 20.33 -21.78
C ILE A 38 -8.66 21.47 -20.76
N VAL A 39 -9.51 22.51 -20.82
CA VAL A 39 -9.56 23.57 -19.78
C VAL A 39 -10.01 23.05 -18.41
N ASP A 40 -10.77 21.97 -18.42
CA ASP A 40 -11.22 21.24 -17.24
C ASP A 40 -10.16 20.17 -16.86
N LEU A 41 -9.13 19.90 -17.68
CA LEU A 41 -8.05 18.96 -17.40
C LEU A 41 -6.77 19.67 -16.95
N TRP A 42 -6.30 19.38 -15.74
CA TRP A 42 -5.11 20.01 -15.17
C TRP A 42 -3.99 18.99 -15.03
N LEU A 43 -2.85 19.23 -15.68
CA LEU A 43 -1.65 18.45 -15.42
C LEU A 43 -0.86 19.15 -14.31
N ALA A 44 -0.76 18.51 -13.15
CA ALA A 44 -0.11 19.08 -11.99
C ALA A 44 1.31 18.53 -11.83
N ASP A 45 2.30 19.43 -11.74
CA ASP A 45 3.69 19.09 -11.48
C ASP A 45 4.07 19.36 -10.02
N TYR A 46 4.93 18.51 -9.46
CA TYR A 46 5.55 18.73 -8.16
C TYR A 46 7.02 18.31 -8.11
N LEU A 47 7.74 18.93 -7.18
CA LEU A 47 9.18 18.75 -7.02
C LEU A 47 9.47 17.47 -6.23
N SER A 48 9.54 16.34 -6.92
CA SER A 48 9.79 15.04 -6.28
C SER A 48 11.27 14.72 -6.04
N MET A 49 12.19 15.48 -6.61
CA MET A 49 13.64 15.22 -6.55
C MET A 49 14.37 16.04 -5.49
N PHE A 50 13.71 17.00 -4.83
CA PHE A 50 14.36 17.82 -3.80
C PHE A 50 14.42 17.06 -2.47
N ASP A 51 15.61 16.88 -1.92
CA ASP A 51 15.85 16.02 -0.75
C ASP A 51 15.17 16.56 0.52
N GLU A 52 14.91 17.86 0.61
CA GLU A 52 14.28 18.53 1.75
C GLU A 52 12.76 18.32 1.82
N LEU A 53 12.10 18.05 0.69
CA LEU A 53 10.65 17.98 0.60
C LEU A 53 10.12 16.64 1.11
N SER A 54 9.13 16.71 2.00
CA SER A 54 8.40 15.54 2.48
C SER A 54 7.07 15.35 1.74
N ILE A 55 6.46 14.18 1.89
CA ILE A 55 5.08 13.92 1.43
C ILE A 55 4.08 14.89 2.07
N HIS A 56 4.35 15.37 3.29
CA HIS A 56 3.51 16.37 3.93
C HIS A 56 3.63 17.74 3.26
N ASP A 57 4.85 18.18 2.95
CA ASP A 57 5.06 19.45 2.24
C ASP A 57 4.42 19.43 0.85
N LEU A 58 4.52 18.28 0.15
CA LEU A 58 3.89 18.10 -1.16
C LEU A 58 2.36 18.10 -1.09
N GLY A 59 1.77 17.43 -0.09
CA GLY A 59 0.31 17.47 0.13
C GLY A 59 -0.19 18.88 0.42
N GLN A 60 0.55 19.64 1.22
CA GLN A 60 0.24 21.04 1.51
C GLN A 60 0.35 21.92 0.26
N ALA A 61 1.46 21.79 -0.47
CA ALA A 61 1.71 22.53 -1.69
C ALA A 61 0.66 22.22 -2.77
N MET A 62 0.23 20.97 -2.90
CA MET A 62 -0.85 20.57 -3.81
C MET A 62 -2.14 21.31 -3.49
N GLY A 63 -2.59 21.31 -2.22
CA GLY A 63 -3.81 22.01 -1.83
C GLY A 63 -3.75 23.51 -2.13
N LYS A 64 -2.60 24.16 -1.85
CA LYS A 64 -2.36 25.55 -2.22
C LYS A 64 -2.41 25.76 -3.74
N ALA A 65 -1.78 24.89 -4.52
CA ALA A 65 -1.77 24.99 -5.97
C ALA A 65 -3.18 24.85 -6.57
N LEU A 66 -4.01 23.93 -6.06
CA LEU A 66 -5.41 23.79 -6.49
C LEU A 66 -6.20 25.08 -6.28
N ILE A 67 -6.03 25.73 -5.13
CA ILE A 67 -6.68 27.01 -4.83
C ILE A 67 -6.16 28.12 -5.74
N ASP A 68 -4.84 28.24 -5.88
CA ASP A 68 -4.19 29.30 -6.67
C ASP A 68 -4.54 29.19 -8.17
N GLN A 69 -4.78 27.97 -8.68
CA GLN A 69 -5.24 27.71 -10.05
C GLN A 69 -6.76 27.84 -10.22
N GLY A 70 -7.50 28.18 -9.16
CA GLY A 70 -8.95 28.37 -9.23
C GLY A 70 -9.74 27.08 -9.39
N ILE A 71 -9.17 25.93 -9.02
CA ILE A 71 -9.91 24.66 -9.00
C ILE A 71 -11.04 24.77 -7.97
N PRO A 72 -12.29 24.42 -8.32
CA PRO A 72 -13.41 24.47 -7.39
C PRO A 72 -13.12 23.69 -6.10
N GLN A 73 -13.44 24.31 -4.95
CA GLN A 73 -13.23 23.75 -3.61
C GLN A 73 -14.54 23.33 -2.93
N LEU A 74 -15.65 23.33 -3.66
CA LEU A 74 -16.95 22.88 -3.15
C LEU A 74 -16.94 21.34 -3.03
N PRO A 75 -17.74 20.75 -2.14
CA PRO A 75 -17.81 19.30 -2.04
C PRO A 75 -18.09 18.63 -3.39
N LYS A 76 -17.32 17.59 -3.72
CA LYS A 76 -17.47 16.81 -4.97
C LYS A 76 -17.43 17.64 -6.26
N SER A 77 -16.67 18.73 -6.30
CA SER A 77 -16.62 19.65 -7.44
C SER A 77 -15.56 19.35 -8.50
N PHE A 78 -14.59 18.45 -8.25
CA PHE A 78 -13.63 18.00 -9.26
C PHE A 78 -13.29 16.51 -9.11
N ASP A 79 -12.70 15.91 -10.13
CA ASP A 79 -12.19 14.54 -10.13
C ASP A 79 -10.65 14.54 -10.16
N LEU A 80 -10.01 13.50 -9.62
CA LEU A 80 -8.57 13.43 -9.55
C LEU A 80 -8.05 12.06 -9.98
N ILE A 81 -7.05 12.06 -10.86
CA ILE A 81 -6.27 10.88 -11.23
C ILE A 81 -4.85 11.08 -10.70
N ALA A 82 -4.33 10.14 -9.93
CA ALA A 82 -2.95 10.17 -9.46
C ALA A 82 -2.22 8.87 -9.81
N HIS A 83 -0.95 9.00 -10.16
CA HIS A 83 -0.08 7.86 -10.45
C HIS A 83 1.02 7.69 -9.42
N SER A 84 1.36 6.44 -9.09
CA SER A 84 2.54 6.10 -8.28
C SER A 84 2.59 6.91 -6.97
N THR A 85 3.68 7.64 -6.72
CA THR A 85 3.86 8.53 -5.55
C THR A 85 2.78 9.60 -5.42
N GLY A 86 2.13 10.01 -6.51
CA GLY A 86 1.00 10.93 -6.48
C GLY A 86 -0.13 10.43 -5.56
N GLY A 87 -0.29 9.11 -5.40
CA GLY A 87 -1.23 8.54 -4.43
C GLY A 87 -0.94 8.96 -2.98
N LEU A 88 0.33 8.96 -2.56
CA LEU A 88 0.72 9.43 -1.22
C LEU A 88 0.53 10.94 -1.07
N VAL A 89 0.82 11.72 -2.12
CA VAL A 89 0.64 13.18 -2.11
C VAL A 89 -0.85 13.54 -1.96
N VAL A 90 -1.74 12.90 -2.71
CA VAL A 90 -3.19 13.14 -2.61
C VAL A 90 -3.74 12.73 -1.25
N ARG A 91 -3.32 11.57 -0.73
CA ARG A 91 -3.71 11.12 0.61
C ARG A 91 -3.24 12.10 1.70
N SER A 92 -2.02 12.60 1.58
CA SER A 92 -1.48 13.64 2.46
C SER A 92 -2.27 14.95 2.37
N TYR A 93 -2.61 15.40 1.15
CA TYR A 93 -3.49 16.55 0.93
C TYR A 93 -4.86 16.36 1.62
N LEU A 94 -5.51 15.21 1.40
CA LEU A 94 -6.80 14.90 2.02
C LEU A 94 -6.73 14.88 3.55
N ALA A 95 -5.69 14.24 4.10
CA ALA A 95 -5.46 14.16 5.53
C ALA A 95 -5.13 15.53 6.17
N GLN A 96 -4.54 16.48 5.44
CA GLN A 96 -4.23 17.80 5.99
C GLN A 96 -5.40 18.80 5.86
N TYR A 97 -6.12 18.78 4.74
CA TYR A 97 -7.16 19.77 4.44
C TYR A 97 -8.55 19.35 4.91
N TYR A 98 -8.83 18.05 5.00
CA TYR A 98 -10.18 17.53 5.24
C TYR A 98 -10.27 16.56 6.42
N TYR A 99 -9.24 16.47 7.26
CA TYR A 99 -9.32 15.71 8.50
C TYR A 99 -10.50 16.19 9.37
N GLY A 100 -11.34 15.26 9.82
CA GLY A 100 -12.54 15.58 10.59
C GLY A 100 -13.68 16.20 9.78
N HIS A 101 -13.47 16.48 8.49
CA HIS A 101 -14.43 17.15 7.59
C HIS A 101 -14.52 16.47 6.22
N PRO A 102 -14.70 15.14 6.15
CA PRO A 102 -14.71 14.43 4.88
C PRO A 102 -15.91 14.81 3.98
N ASP A 103 -17.00 15.31 4.55
CA ASP A 103 -18.17 15.86 3.85
C ASP A 103 -17.84 17.12 3.04
N LYS A 104 -16.73 17.80 3.36
CA LYS A 104 -16.23 18.98 2.66
C LYS A 104 -15.25 18.66 1.55
N CYS A 105 -14.90 17.38 1.35
CA CYS A 105 -13.93 16.98 0.34
C CYS A 105 -14.37 17.41 -1.07
N PRO A 106 -13.54 18.14 -1.83
CA PRO A 106 -13.90 18.61 -3.16
C PRO A 106 -13.69 17.55 -4.24
N ILE A 107 -12.98 16.47 -3.94
CA ILE A 107 -12.78 15.34 -4.85
C ILE A 107 -14.06 14.51 -4.87
N ASN A 108 -14.63 14.30 -6.06
CA ASN A 108 -15.74 13.39 -6.27
C ASN A 108 -15.26 11.98 -6.63
N HIS A 109 -14.48 11.85 -7.71
CA HIS A 109 -13.82 10.60 -8.07
C HIS A 109 -12.32 10.70 -7.83
N LEU A 110 -11.76 9.72 -7.12
CA LEU A 110 -10.32 9.56 -6.95
C LEU A 110 -9.87 8.27 -7.63
N LEU A 111 -9.17 8.40 -8.74
CA LEU A 111 -8.58 7.27 -9.47
C LEU A 111 -7.08 7.20 -9.22
N LEU A 112 -6.63 6.14 -8.57
CA LEU A 112 -5.22 5.86 -8.29
C LEU A 112 -4.70 4.81 -9.26
N LEU A 113 -3.72 5.18 -10.08
CA LEU A 113 -3.06 4.32 -11.06
C LEU A 113 -1.70 3.88 -10.50
N ALA A 114 -1.55 2.59 -10.25
CA ALA A 114 -0.39 1.96 -9.62
C ALA A 114 0.17 2.74 -8.40
N PRO A 115 -0.67 3.15 -7.44
CA PRO A 115 -0.21 3.98 -6.33
C PRO A 115 0.74 3.22 -5.41
N ALA A 116 1.82 3.86 -4.95
CA ALA A 116 2.72 3.29 -3.94
C ALA A 116 2.18 3.49 -2.52
N ASN A 117 0.92 3.12 -2.28
CA ASN A 117 0.18 3.46 -1.05
C ASN A 117 0.85 2.96 0.23
N PHE A 118 1.50 1.80 0.17
CA PHE A 118 2.24 1.19 1.27
C PHE A 118 3.70 0.89 0.88
N GLY A 119 4.23 1.69 -0.06
CA GLY A 119 5.61 1.65 -0.50
C GLY A 119 5.89 0.76 -1.71
N SER A 120 7.15 0.73 -2.11
CA SER A 120 7.69 0.04 -3.28
C SER A 120 9.03 -0.62 -2.94
N PRO A 121 9.29 -1.85 -3.40
CA PRO A 121 10.62 -2.47 -3.30
C PRO A 121 11.74 -1.64 -3.91
N LEU A 122 11.46 -0.88 -4.98
CA LEU A 122 12.47 -0.10 -5.69
C LEU A 122 13.02 1.07 -4.86
N ALA A 123 12.24 1.60 -3.92
CA ALA A 123 12.67 2.72 -3.06
C ALA A 123 13.92 2.41 -2.23
N THR A 124 14.21 1.13 -1.99
CA THR A 124 15.40 0.66 -1.26
C THR A 124 16.65 0.49 -2.15
N LEU A 125 16.52 0.65 -3.46
CA LEU A 125 17.64 0.52 -4.39
C LEU A 125 18.54 1.76 -4.33
N GLY A 126 19.85 1.55 -4.54
CA GLY A 126 20.81 2.64 -4.58
C GLY A 126 20.44 3.70 -5.64
N LYS A 127 20.76 4.95 -5.34
CA LYS A 127 20.42 6.13 -6.17
C LYS A 127 20.79 5.96 -7.66
N SER A 128 21.95 5.35 -7.94
CA SER A 128 22.42 5.07 -9.31
C SER A 128 21.58 4.02 -10.06
N MET A 129 20.99 3.08 -9.33
CA MET A 129 20.11 2.05 -9.88
C MET A 129 18.72 2.61 -10.14
N LEU A 130 18.18 3.42 -9.22
CA LEU A 130 16.93 4.16 -9.43
C LEU A 130 17.02 5.10 -10.63
N GLY A 131 18.09 5.89 -10.74
CA GLY A 131 18.30 6.76 -11.90
C GLY A 131 18.30 6.00 -13.23
N ARG A 132 18.93 4.82 -13.28
CA ARG A 132 18.90 3.94 -14.47
C ARG A 132 17.52 3.37 -14.78
N ILE A 133 16.71 3.07 -13.77
CA ILE A 133 15.36 2.50 -13.93
C ILE A 133 14.36 3.58 -14.37
N PHE A 134 14.42 4.78 -13.79
CA PHE A 134 13.41 5.82 -14.02
C PHE A 134 13.82 6.86 -15.08
N ASN A 135 15.09 7.25 -15.18
CA ASN A 135 15.54 8.39 -15.99
C ASN A 135 16.56 8.06 -17.09
N GLY A 136 17.00 6.80 -17.20
CA GLY A 136 18.01 6.41 -18.20
C GLY A 136 19.43 6.85 -17.84
N ARG A 137 20.23 7.29 -18.84
CA ARG A 137 21.65 7.66 -18.68
C ARG A 137 21.88 9.17 -18.48
N ASP A 138 20.89 9.93 -18.03
CA ASP A 138 21.11 11.36 -17.75
C ASP A 138 21.63 11.52 -16.32
N TRP A 139 22.95 11.66 -16.22
CA TRP A 139 23.75 11.71 -14.99
C TRP A 139 23.90 13.14 -14.40
N ASP A 140 23.29 14.15 -15.00
CA ASP A 140 23.64 15.57 -14.77
C ASP A 140 22.92 16.23 -13.57
N HIS A 141 22.07 15.51 -12.83
CA HIS A 141 21.33 16.03 -11.65
C HIS A 141 21.80 15.40 -10.31
N LEU A 142 23.11 15.28 -10.12
CA LEU A 142 23.79 14.51 -9.06
C LEU A 142 23.52 14.89 -7.59
N PHE A 143 22.77 15.94 -7.26
CA PHE A 143 22.59 16.39 -5.86
C PHE A 143 21.16 16.36 -5.32
N GLN A 144 20.15 16.22 -6.17
CA GLN A 144 18.75 16.23 -5.76
C GLN A 144 18.14 14.89 -6.13
N THR A 145 17.84 14.08 -5.10
CA THR A 145 17.41 12.68 -5.28
C THR A 145 16.13 12.34 -4.52
N GLY A 146 15.43 13.34 -4.00
CA GLY A 146 14.16 13.17 -3.28
C GLY A 146 14.27 12.20 -2.11
N THR A 147 15.39 12.21 -1.37
CA THR A 147 15.72 11.19 -0.36
C THR A 147 14.58 10.97 0.65
N ARG A 148 13.95 12.05 1.15
CA ARG A 148 12.79 11.96 2.05
C ARG A 148 11.56 11.32 1.40
N ILE A 149 11.35 11.55 0.11
CA ILE A 149 10.26 10.94 -0.66
C ILE A 149 10.55 9.46 -0.89
N LEU A 150 11.79 9.09 -1.21
CA LEU A 150 12.21 7.70 -1.31
C LEU A 150 12.04 6.97 0.02
N GLN A 151 12.45 7.57 1.14
CA GLN A 151 12.21 7.03 2.48
C GLN A 151 10.70 6.90 2.81
N ALA A 152 9.85 7.79 2.31
CA ALA A 152 8.39 7.66 2.44
C ALA A 152 7.81 6.53 1.57
N LEU A 153 8.46 6.23 0.43
CA LEU A 153 8.11 5.15 -0.49
C LEU A 153 8.71 3.80 -0.10
N GLU A 154 9.59 3.74 0.89
CA GLU A 154 10.07 2.47 1.41
C GLU A 154 8.91 1.64 2.00
N LEU A 155 9.00 0.33 1.79
CA LEU A 155 8.10 -0.61 2.44
C LEU A 155 8.25 -0.49 3.97
N ALA A 156 7.12 -0.53 4.68
CA ALA A 156 7.06 -0.31 6.13
C ALA A 156 7.47 1.10 6.60
N SER A 157 7.49 2.10 5.70
CA SER A 157 7.74 3.50 6.09
C SER A 157 6.71 3.99 7.12
N PRO A 158 7.15 4.64 8.23
CA PRO A 158 6.27 5.27 9.21
C PRO A 158 5.32 6.32 8.60
N ILE A 159 5.71 6.94 7.47
CA ILE A 159 4.88 7.93 6.77
C ILE A 159 3.63 7.27 6.17
N SER A 160 3.80 6.16 5.43
CA SER A 160 2.65 5.44 4.85
C SER A 160 1.79 4.78 5.94
N TRP A 161 2.42 4.33 7.03
CA TRP A 161 1.73 3.84 8.23
C TRP A 161 0.83 4.90 8.86
N GLU A 162 1.37 6.10 9.13
CA GLU A 162 0.60 7.15 9.80
C GLU A 162 -0.50 7.71 8.89
N LEU A 163 -0.25 7.81 7.57
CA LEU A 163 -1.29 8.12 6.60
C LEU A 163 -2.43 7.09 6.69
N ALA A 164 -2.11 5.79 6.65
CA ALA A 164 -3.12 4.73 6.77
C ALA A 164 -3.93 4.82 8.08
N ARG A 165 -3.24 5.06 9.21
CA ARG A 165 -3.91 5.31 10.50
C ARG A 165 -4.89 6.47 10.40
N THR A 166 -4.51 7.55 9.73
CA THR A 166 -5.28 8.79 9.64
C THR A 166 -6.45 8.70 8.64
N ASP A 167 -6.25 8.08 7.47
CA ASP A 167 -7.22 8.13 6.36
C ASP A 167 -8.02 6.83 6.14
N LEU A 168 -7.55 5.69 6.65
CA LEU A 168 -8.23 4.39 6.54
C LEU A 168 -8.87 3.93 7.86
N PHE A 169 -8.26 4.27 9.00
CA PHE A 169 -8.61 3.65 10.30
C PHE A 169 -9.05 4.63 11.40
N ASP A 170 -8.93 5.95 11.20
CA ASP A 170 -9.38 6.94 12.19
C ASP A 170 -10.90 7.19 12.07
N PRO A 171 -11.71 6.86 13.09
CA PRO A 171 -13.16 7.07 13.05
C PRO A 171 -13.57 8.54 12.94
N GLN A 172 -12.67 9.48 13.25
CA GLN A 172 -12.91 10.91 13.04
C GLN A 172 -12.77 11.29 11.56
N ASN A 173 -12.19 10.43 10.73
CA ASN A 173 -11.81 10.77 9.37
C ASN A 173 -12.18 9.69 8.32
N PRO A 174 -13.47 9.34 8.15
CA PRO A 174 -13.93 8.35 7.17
C PRO A 174 -13.92 8.91 5.73
N LEU A 175 -12.74 9.28 5.21
CA LEU A 175 -12.56 9.96 3.92
C LEU A 175 -13.08 9.14 2.75
N PHE A 176 -12.75 7.85 2.70
CA PHE A 176 -13.03 6.98 1.55
C PHE A 176 -14.40 6.29 1.58
N MET A 177 -15.34 6.78 2.41
CA MET A 177 -16.73 6.35 2.30
C MET A 177 -17.33 6.84 0.98
N PRO A 178 -18.15 6.04 0.26
CA PRO A 178 -18.74 6.41 -1.04
C PRO A 178 -19.55 7.72 -1.00
N LYS A 179 -20.21 8.00 0.14
CA LYS A 179 -20.92 9.27 0.37
C LYS A 179 -20.01 10.50 0.26
N ASN A 180 -18.71 10.35 0.50
CA ASN A 180 -17.70 11.42 0.47
C ASN A 180 -16.91 11.41 -0.85
N ILE A 181 -16.29 10.28 -1.20
CA ILE A 181 -15.43 10.15 -2.38
C ILE A 181 -15.58 8.74 -2.98
N TYR A 182 -15.77 8.64 -4.29
CA TYR A 182 -15.67 7.35 -5.00
C TYR A 182 -14.22 7.09 -5.37
N THR A 183 -13.59 6.10 -4.71
CA THR A 183 -12.17 5.81 -4.90
C THR A 183 -11.97 4.54 -5.70
N THR A 184 -11.13 4.57 -6.72
CA THR A 184 -10.75 3.39 -7.52
C THR A 184 -9.23 3.27 -7.55
N VAL A 185 -8.72 2.06 -7.30
CA VAL A 185 -7.30 1.73 -7.38
C VAL A 185 -7.09 0.71 -8.50
N LEU A 186 -6.25 1.03 -9.47
CA LEU A 186 -5.87 0.13 -10.56
C LEU A 186 -4.37 -0.12 -10.53
N ILE A 187 -3.92 -1.35 -10.78
CA ILE A 187 -2.49 -1.68 -10.89
C ILE A 187 -2.27 -2.75 -11.96
N GLY A 188 -1.07 -2.79 -12.56
CA GLY A 188 -0.68 -3.82 -13.52
C GLY A 188 -0.20 -5.13 -12.88
N SER A 189 0.02 -6.15 -13.69
CA SER A 189 0.60 -7.45 -13.30
C SER A 189 1.99 -7.74 -13.87
N GLU A 190 2.45 -6.93 -14.83
CA GLU A 190 3.61 -7.25 -15.65
C GLU A 190 4.88 -6.53 -15.22
N SER A 191 6.02 -7.12 -15.59
CA SER A 191 7.32 -6.46 -15.54
C SER A 191 7.49 -5.41 -16.65
N TYR A 192 8.55 -4.61 -16.57
CA TYR A 192 8.93 -3.67 -17.63
C TYR A 192 9.56 -4.33 -18.85
N GLY A 193 10.09 -5.56 -18.73
CA GLY A 193 10.94 -6.19 -19.73
C GLY A 193 12.41 -5.73 -19.65
N GLY A 194 13.33 -6.58 -20.11
CA GLY A 194 14.75 -6.23 -20.34
C GLY A 194 15.57 -6.06 -19.06
N LEU A 195 16.49 -5.09 -19.01
CA LEU A 195 17.37 -4.86 -17.84
C LEU A 195 16.61 -4.52 -16.55
N LYS A 196 15.39 -3.99 -16.67
CA LYS A 196 14.54 -3.64 -15.53
C LYS A 196 13.87 -4.87 -14.88
N ASP A 197 13.95 -6.03 -15.52
CA ASP A 197 13.43 -7.29 -14.98
C ASP A 197 14.29 -7.84 -13.84
N LEU A 198 15.54 -7.38 -13.69
CA LEU A 198 16.43 -7.82 -12.60
C LEU A 198 15.85 -7.55 -11.22
N THR A 199 14.97 -6.55 -11.09
CA THR A 199 14.33 -6.15 -9.82
C THR A 199 12.87 -6.53 -9.74
N TYR A 200 12.32 -7.21 -10.75
CA TYR A 200 10.93 -7.64 -10.75
C TYR A 200 10.65 -8.61 -9.59
N GLU A 201 9.62 -8.32 -8.83
CA GLU A 201 9.03 -9.22 -7.84
C GLU A 201 7.69 -9.74 -8.40
N ASN A 202 7.43 -11.04 -8.31
CA ASN A 202 6.12 -11.58 -8.68
C ASN A 202 5.03 -10.96 -7.78
N GLY A 203 3.79 -10.84 -8.29
CA GLY A 203 2.75 -10.06 -7.60
C GLY A 203 2.99 -8.55 -7.57
N SER A 204 3.74 -8.02 -8.54
CA SER A 204 3.96 -6.57 -8.72
C SER A 204 3.70 -6.14 -10.17
N ASP A 205 3.62 -4.83 -10.39
CA ASP A 205 3.59 -4.21 -11.73
C ASP A 205 4.99 -3.82 -12.23
N GLY A 206 6.04 -4.40 -11.63
CA GLY A 206 7.44 -4.07 -11.90
C GLY A 206 8.01 -2.95 -11.01
N THR A 207 7.17 -2.17 -10.30
CA THR A 207 7.61 -1.14 -9.35
C THR A 207 6.94 -1.29 -8.00
N VAL A 208 5.62 -1.44 -7.96
CA VAL A 208 4.80 -1.52 -6.75
C VAL A 208 4.20 -2.91 -6.64
N ARG A 209 4.25 -3.49 -5.44
CA ARG A 209 3.55 -4.76 -5.16
C ARG A 209 2.05 -4.51 -5.23
N VAL A 210 1.30 -5.44 -5.81
CA VAL A 210 -0.17 -5.39 -5.85
C VAL A 210 -0.75 -5.20 -4.44
N SER A 211 -0.22 -5.95 -3.47
CA SER A 211 -0.58 -5.84 -2.05
C SER A 211 -0.25 -4.49 -1.40
N ALA A 212 0.75 -3.76 -1.91
CA ALA A 212 1.14 -2.44 -1.42
C ALA A 212 0.36 -1.29 -2.09
N ALA A 213 -0.24 -1.53 -3.26
CA ALA A 213 -1.11 -0.56 -3.92
C ALA A 213 -2.55 -0.58 -3.39
N ASN A 214 -3.06 -1.77 -3.04
CA ASN A 214 -4.43 -1.97 -2.62
C ASN A 214 -4.76 -1.31 -1.26
N LEU A 215 -5.63 -0.29 -1.24
CA LEU A 215 -6.07 0.39 -0.01
C LEU A 215 -7.00 -0.44 0.90
N ASN A 216 -7.47 -1.62 0.46
CA ASN A 216 -8.30 -2.53 1.28
C ASN A 216 -7.50 -3.26 2.37
N ALA A 217 -6.75 -2.49 3.17
CA ALA A 217 -5.91 -2.99 4.24
C ALA A 217 -6.69 -3.43 5.49
N ARG A 218 -6.04 -4.24 6.32
CA ARG A 218 -6.48 -4.58 7.67
C ARG A 218 -5.48 -4.06 8.69
N TYR A 219 -5.93 -3.79 9.91
CA TYR A 219 -5.06 -3.31 10.97
C TYR A 219 -5.38 -4.03 12.28
N TYR A 220 -4.37 -4.66 12.87
CA TYR A 220 -4.43 -5.31 14.15
C TYR A 220 -3.47 -4.69 15.15
N ARG A 221 -3.92 -4.58 16.40
CA ARG A 221 -3.05 -4.40 17.55
C ARG A 221 -2.89 -5.73 18.27
N LEU A 222 -1.64 -6.10 18.49
CA LEU A 222 -1.26 -7.28 19.24
C LEU A 222 -0.58 -6.83 20.53
N ASN A 223 -1.12 -7.21 21.68
CA ASN A 223 -0.51 -6.89 22.97
C ASN A 223 -0.13 -8.18 23.69
N PHE A 224 1.18 -8.40 23.78
CA PHE A 224 1.77 -9.53 24.50
C PHE A 224 2.11 -9.09 25.93
N GLN A 225 1.25 -9.50 26.88
CA GLN A 225 1.40 -9.22 28.30
C GLN A 225 1.96 -10.43 29.06
N PRO A 226 2.66 -10.21 30.20
CA PRO A 226 3.10 -11.30 31.06
C PRO A 226 1.94 -12.19 31.50
N PHE A 227 2.09 -13.49 31.23
CA PHE A 227 1.23 -14.57 31.72
C PHE A 227 -0.19 -14.64 31.15
N ASN A 228 -0.48 -13.89 30.08
CA ASN A 228 -1.79 -13.88 29.43
C ASN A 228 -1.71 -14.34 27.97
N VAL A 229 -2.85 -14.80 27.45
CA VAL A 229 -3.07 -14.98 26.01
C VAL A 229 -2.84 -13.62 25.33
N PRO A 230 -2.16 -13.55 24.18
CA PRO A 230 -2.06 -12.31 23.42
C PRO A 230 -3.42 -11.68 23.19
N LEU A 231 -3.55 -10.39 23.52
CA LEU A 231 -4.74 -9.63 23.18
C LEU A 231 -4.64 -9.20 21.72
N LEU A 232 -5.56 -9.71 20.91
CA LEU A 232 -5.78 -9.32 19.52
C LEU A 232 -6.95 -8.32 19.47
N GLU A 233 -6.70 -7.14 18.92
CA GLU A 233 -7.72 -6.13 18.62
C GLU A 233 -7.66 -5.84 17.11
N GLU A 234 -8.75 -6.11 16.38
CA GLU A 234 -8.92 -5.59 15.01
C GLU A 234 -9.36 -4.13 15.09
N ILE A 235 -8.58 -3.24 14.47
CA ILE A 235 -8.95 -1.85 14.31
C ILE A 235 -9.86 -1.75 13.08
N PRO A 236 -11.15 -1.37 13.25
CA PRO A 236 -12.10 -1.38 12.16
C PRO A 236 -11.75 -0.33 11.11
N ARG A 237 -11.88 -0.73 9.85
CA ARG A 237 -11.83 0.15 8.68
C ARG A 237 -12.93 1.20 8.77
N GLN A 238 -12.64 2.42 8.35
CA GLN A 238 -13.60 3.54 8.32
C GLN A 238 -14.09 3.84 6.90
N TYR A 239 -14.14 2.79 6.08
CA TYR A 239 -14.52 2.81 4.67
C TYR A 239 -15.17 1.47 4.30
N GLU A 240 -16.08 1.50 3.33
CA GLU A 240 -16.54 0.31 2.61
C GLU A 240 -15.45 -0.16 1.63
N PRO A 241 -15.43 -1.43 1.18
CA PRO A 241 -14.41 -1.91 0.25
C PRO A 241 -14.16 -0.94 -0.92
N ILE A 242 -12.92 -0.48 -1.07
CA ILE A 242 -12.51 0.41 -2.15
C ILE A 242 -12.41 -0.41 -3.43
N ALA A 243 -12.93 0.12 -4.54
CA ALA A 243 -12.84 -0.53 -5.82
C ALA A 243 -11.37 -0.76 -6.21
N PHE A 244 -10.99 -2.02 -6.44
CA PHE A 244 -9.61 -2.43 -6.70
C PHE A 244 -9.52 -3.39 -7.88
N GLY A 245 -8.65 -3.07 -8.85
CA GLY A 245 -8.47 -3.84 -10.08
C GLY A 245 -7.00 -4.13 -10.39
N VAL A 246 -6.66 -5.39 -10.63
CA VAL A 246 -5.37 -5.80 -11.20
C VAL A 246 -5.54 -6.09 -12.69
N LEU A 247 -4.82 -5.37 -13.55
CA LEU A 247 -4.93 -5.46 -14.99
C LEU A 247 -3.80 -6.32 -15.57
N TYR A 248 -4.19 -7.44 -16.17
CA TYR A 248 -3.29 -8.31 -16.92
C TYR A 248 -2.65 -7.58 -18.11
N GLY A 249 -1.36 -7.80 -18.35
CA GLY A 249 -0.66 -7.21 -19.50
C GLY A 249 -0.22 -5.75 -19.34
N PHE A 250 -0.43 -5.14 -18.16
CA PHE A 250 0.03 -3.79 -17.84
C PHE A 250 1.16 -3.83 -16.81
N ASN A 251 2.09 -2.89 -16.91
CA ASN A 251 3.11 -2.63 -15.91
C ASN A 251 2.94 -1.20 -15.36
N HIS A 252 3.78 -0.83 -14.41
CA HIS A 252 3.72 0.46 -13.72
C HIS A 252 3.73 1.68 -14.64
N GLY A 253 4.42 1.60 -15.79
CA GLY A 253 4.51 2.70 -16.76
C GLY A 253 3.40 2.66 -17.81
N SER A 254 2.89 1.49 -18.16
CA SER A 254 1.85 1.38 -19.19
C SER A 254 0.43 1.61 -18.67
N ILE A 255 0.22 1.51 -17.35
CA ILE A 255 -1.08 1.71 -16.68
C ILE A 255 -1.63 3.15 -16.76
N VAL A 256 -0.83 4.10 -17.25
CA VAL A 256 -1.26 5.49 -17.50
C VAL A 256 -1.65 5.74 -18.95
N ASN A 257 -1.47 4.76 -19.85
CA ASN A 257 -1.80 4.88 -21.25
C ASN A 257 -3.12 4.14 -21.58
N PRO A 258 -4.27 4.84 -21.62
CA PRO A 258 -5.59 4.22 -21.81
C PRO A 258 -5.78 3.58 -23.19
N LEU A 259 -4.94 3.93 -24.17
CA LEU A 259 -4.96 3.39 -25.53
C LEU A 259 -4.06 2.17 -25.69
N ASN A 260 -3.36 1.75 -24.63
CA ASN A 260 -2.53 0.57 -24.71
C ASN A 260 -3.42 -0.67 -24.87
N SER A 261 -3.44 -1.21 -26.08
CA SER A 261 -4.20 -2.39 -26.46
C SER A 261 -3.25 -3.57 -26.62
N ASN A 262 -3.13 -4.41 -25.59
CA ASN A 262 -2.76 -5.80 -25.83
C ASN A 262 -4.04 -6.57 -26.17
N GLN A 263 -3.99 -7.56 -27.08
CA GLN A 263 -5.18 -8.33 -27.48
C GLN A 263 -5.86 -9.04 -26.31
N ASP A 264 -5.12 -9.30 -25.22
CA ASP A 264 -5.60 -9.90 -23.98
C ASP A 264 -5.80 -8.89 -22.82
N ALA A 265 -5.56 -7.59 -23.06
CA ALA A 265 -5.70 -6.56 -22.03
C ALA A 265 -7.16 -6.14 -21.84
N SER A 266 -7.59 -6.02 -20.58
CA SER A 266 -8.83 -5.31 -20.26
C SER A 266 -8.73 -3.86 -20.75
N PRO A 267 -9.80 -3.28 -21.33
CA PRO A 267 -9.75 -1.94 -21.88
C PRO A 267 -9.60 -0.91 -20.76
N LEU A 268 -8.36 -0.58 -20.40
CA LEU A 268 -7.99 0.39 -19.36
C LEU A 268 -8.75 1.71 -19.54
N GLY A 269 -8.86 2.20 -20.79
CA GLY A 269 -9.63 3.40 -21.10
C GLY A 269 -11.09 3.31 -20.65
N GLU A 270 -11.77 2.18 -20.87
CA GLU A 270 -13.16 1.98 -20.45
C GLU A 270 -13.27 1.97 -18.92
N ILE A 271 -12.33 1.32 -18.22
CA ILE A 271 -12.30 1.27 -16.76
C ILE A 271 -12.11 2.68 -16.18
N ILE A 272 -11.22 3.48 -16.77
CA ILE A 272 -10.99 4.88 -16.38
C ILE A 272 -12.29 5.67 -16.54
N LEU A 273 -12.95 5.60 -17.70
CA LEU A 273 -14.21 6.31 -17.95
C LEU A 273 -15.30 5.88 -16.96
N ASN A 274 -15.46 4.57 -16.75
CA ASN A 274 -16.43 4.02 -15.80
C ASN A 274 -16.13 4.44 -14.35
N SER A 275 -14.87 4.69 -13.99
CA SER A 275 -14.48 5.15 -12.65
C SER A 275 -14.82 6.63 -12.44
N LEU A 276 -14.72 7.45 -13.48
CA LEU A 276 -14.99 8.90 -13.44
C LEU A 276 -16.46 9.27 -13.69
N GLN A 277 -17.31 8.29 -13.97
CA GLN A 277 -18.72 8.48 -14.29
C GLN A 277 -19.67 7.86 -13.25
N ILE A 278 -19.14 7.46 -12.10
CA ILE A 278 -19.93 6.86 -11.01
C ILE A 278 -20.84 7.93 -10.41
N ASP A 279 -22.15 7.73 -10.52
CA ASP A 279 -23.16 8.72 -10.13
C ASP A 279 -23.92 8.37 -8.85
N SER A 280 -23.73 7.15 -8.34
CA SER A 280 -24.48 6.62 -7.21
C SER A 280 -23.68 5.57 -6.43
N GLU A 281 -24.02 5.39 -5.16
CA GLU A 281 -23.42 4.35 -4.31
C GLU A 281 -23.71 2.94 -4.87
N GLN A 282 -24.88 2.73 -5.47
CA GLN A 282 -25.18 1.46 -6.15
C GLN A 282 -24.25 1.21 -7.35
N ALA A 283 -24.06 2.20 -8.23
CA ALA A 283 -23.12 2.08 -9.35
C ALA A 283 -21.68 1.85 -8.86
N TYR A 284 -21.30 2.43 -7.72
CA TYR A 284 -20.01 2.18 -7.08
C TYR A 284 -19.87 0.72 -6.59
N GLN A 285 -20.91 0.17 -5.95
CA GLN A 285 -20.91 -1.24 -5.52
C GLN A 285 -20.82 -2.21 -6.70
N GLU A 286 -21.54 -1.94 -7.79
CA GLU A 286 -21.42 -2.70 -9.03
C GLU A 286 -20.00 -2.57 -9.63
N HIS A 287 -19.38 -1.39 -9.50
CA HIS A 287 -18.02 -1.13 -9.94
C HIS A 287 -16.98 -1.92 -9.13
N ILE A 288 -17.14 -2.02 -7.81
CA ILE A 288 -16.33 -2.88 -6.94
C ILE A 288 -16.39 -4.34 -7.41
N GLY A 289 -17.60 -4.88 -7.61
CA GLY A 289 -17.79 -6.26 -8.06
C GLY A 289 -17.14 -6.54 -9.42
N ARG A 290 -17.25 -5.60 -10.36
CA ARG A 290 -16.63 -5.73 -11.70
C ARG A 290 -15.10 -5.79 -11.63
N LEU A 291 -14.48 -4.92 -10.82
CA LEU A 291 -13.02 -4.92 -10.68
C LEU A 291 -12.50 -6.13 -9.89
N ALA A 292 -13.27 -6.63 -8.91
CA ALA A 292 -12.96 -7.88 -8.23
C ALA A 292 -12.94 -9.07 -9.21
N ALA A 293 -13.98 -9.20 -10.05
CA ALA A 293 -14.05 -10.25 -11.08
C ALA A 293 -12.97 -10.10 -12.18
N MET A 294 -12.54 -8.87 -12.48
CA MET A 294 -11.39 -8.64 -13.36
C MET A 294 -10.08 -9.09 -12.71
N THR A 295 -9.88 -8.73 -11.44
CA THR A 295 -8.71 -9.13 -10.66
C THR A 295 -8.57 -10.65 -10.58
N GLU A 296 -9.66 -11.35 -10.27
CA GLU A 296 -9.69 -12.82 -10.25
C GLU A 296 -9.29 -13.42 -11.62
N ARG A 297 -9.84 -12.88 -12.72
CA ARG A 297 -9.46 -13.29 -14.07
C ARG A 297 -7.98 -13.05 -14.36
N THR A 298 -7.41 -11.92 -13.93
CA THR A 298 -5.98 -11.64 -14.09
C THR A 298 -5.12 -12.70 -13.41
N PHE A 299 -5.48 -13.14 -12.19
CA PHE A 299 -4.74 -14.20 -11.50
C PHE A 299 -4.93 -15.58 -12.14
N ILE A 300 -6.14 -15.93 -12.58
CA ILE A 300 -6.39 -17.19 -13.31
C ILE A 300 -5.56 -17.23 -14.60
N THR A 301 -5.58 -16.14 -15.38
CA THR A 301 -4.81 -16.01 -16.61
C THR A 301 -3.32 -16.09 -16.33
N GLY A 302 -2.81 -15.33 -15.36
CA GLY A 302 -1.39 -15.32 -15.02
C GLY A 302 -0.87 -16.60 -14.37
N GLN A 303 -1.71 -17.40 -13.73
CA GLN A 303 -1.33 -18.75 -13.29
C GLN A 303 -1.24 -19.73 -14.47
N SER A 304 -2.13 -19.58 -15.45
CA SER A 304 -2.22 -20.46 -16.63
C SER A 304 -1.24 -20.10 -17.75
N HIS A 305 -0.89 -18.82 -17.86
CA HIS A 305 0.04 -18.28 -18.84
C HIS A 305 1.22 -17.69 -18.09
N ALA A 306 2.38 -18.30 -18.31
CA ALA A 306 3.60 -17.86 -17.68
C ALA A 306 3.95 -16.42 -18.15
N ASN A 307 4.33 -15.55 -17.22
CA ASN A 307 4.70 -14.16 -17.51
C ASN A 307 5.95 -14.10 -18.42
N LEU A 308 6.46 -12.90 -18.71
CA LEU A 308 7.68 -12.71 -19.53
C LEU A 308 8.93 -13.48 -19.02
N LYS A 309 8.90 -14.01 -17.79
CA LYS A 309 9.94 -14.85 -17.17
C LYS A 309 9.58 -16.34 -17.09
N ASN A 310 8.52 -16.79 -17.74
CA ASN A 310 7.95 -18.13 -17.58
C ASN A 310 7.57 -18.48 -16.13
N GLN A 311 7.14 -17.50 -15.34
CA GLN A 311 6.64 -17.71 -13.98
C GLN A 311 5.12 -17.53 -13.93
N SER A 312 4.43 -18.40 -13.19
CA SER A 312 3.03 -18.20 -12.86
C SER A 312 2.87 -16.95 -11.98
N TYR A 313 1.87 -16.12 -12.27
CA TYR A 313 1.58 -14.92 -11.49
C TYR A 313 0.84 -15.29 -10.20
N HIS A 314 1.45 -15.01 -9.06
CA HIS A 314 0.94 -15.43 -7.76
C HIS A 314 0.26 -14.27 -7.02
N GLU A 315 -0.63 -14.62 -6.09
CA GLU A 315 -1.24 -13.67 -5.16
C GLU A 315 -0.33 -13.51 -3.94
N TYR A 316 -0.08 -12.27 -3.53
CA TYR A 316 0.80 -12.00 -2.39
C TYR A 316 0.11 -11.17 -1.32
N GLN A 317 0.54 -11.30 -0.08
CA GLN A 317 0.11 -10.44 1.01
C GLN A 317 1.31 -9.77 1.67
N ASN A 318 1.15 -8.50 2.01
CA ASN A 318 2.18 -7.72 2.67
C ASN A 318 1.80 -7.50 4.14
N PHE A 319 2.57 -8.05 5.07
CA PHE A 319 2.44 -7.71 6.49
C PHE A 319 3.38 -6.56 6.81
N ILE A 320 2.83 -5.41 7.20
CA ILE A 320 3.62 -4.31 7.73
C ILE A 320 3.56 -4.39 9.25
N VAL A 321 4.72 -4.56 9.88
CA VAL A 321 4.84 -4.81 11.31
C VAL A 321 5.59 -3.65 11.95
N ARG A 322 5.07 -3.16 13.06
CA ARG A 322 5.76 -2.25 13.98
C ARG A 322 5.81 -2.87 15.37
N VAL A 323 6.98 -2.91 15.99
CA VAL A 323 7.16 -3.48 17.34
C VAL A 323 7.65 -2.42 18.32
N TYR A 324 6.98 -2.30 19.47
CA TYR A 324 7.28 -1.30 20.50
C TYR A 324 6.89 -1.80 21.90
N ASP A 325 7.30 -1.10 22.96
CA ASP A 325 6.99 -1.49 24.34
C ASP A 325 5.93 -0.62 25.06
N GLN A 326 5.68 -0.88 26.35
CA GLN A 326 4.71 -0.12 27.14
C GLN A 326 5.01 1.37 27.25
N TYR A 327 6.25 1.79 27.00
CA TYR A 327 6.69 3.18 27.04
C TYR A 327 6.76 3.81 25.64
N LYS A 328 6.26 3.10 24.62
CA LYS A 328 6.31 3.52 23.20
C LYS A 328 7.73 3.61 22.65
N GLU A 329 8.72 3.00 23.30
CA GLU A 329 10.04 2.86 22.71
C GLU A 329 10.01 1.72 21.67
N MET A 330 10.59 1.98 20.50
CA MET A 330 10.66 1.04 19.39
C MET A 330 11.61 -0.13 19.70
N ILE A 331 11.26 -1.32 19.23
CA ILE A 331 12.02 -2.55 19.43
C ILE A 331 12.59 -3.01 18.08
N PRO A 332 13.87 -2.71 17.76
CA PRO A 332 14.45 -3.02 16.46
C PRO A 332 14.87 -4.49 16.30
N ASP A 333 15.10 -5.21 17.40
CA ASP A 333 15.63 -6.57 17.40
C ASP A 333 14.56 -7.58 17.84
N TYR A 334 13.85 -8.11 16.85
CA TYR A 334 12.83 -9.14 17.01
C TYR A 334 12.83 -10.12 15.83
N PHE A 335 12.24 -11.28 16.08
CA PHE A 335 11.99 -12.34 15.10
C PHE A 335 10.52 -12.73 15.14
N LEU A 336 9.89 -12.84 13.97
CA LEU A 336 8.54 -13.38 13.83
C LEU A 336 8.62 -14.82 13.35
N GLU A 337 8.04 -15.71 14.14
CA GLU A 337 7.98 -17.14 13.88
C GLU A 337 6.62 -17.46 13.28
N PHE A 338 6.62 -18.31 12.25
CA PHE A 338 5.42 -18.80 11.58
C PHE A 338 5.55 -20.32 11.49
N PHE A 339 4.71 -21.05 12.22
CA PHE A 339 4.89 -22.49 12.45
C PHE A 339 3.56 -23.18 12.79
N GLN A 340 3.58 -24.50 12.93
CA GLN A 340 2.44 -25.29 13.40
C GLN A 340 2.79 -25.94 14.76
N LYS A 341 1.88 -25.89 15.74
CA LYS A 341 2.20 -26.30 17.14
C LYS A 341 2.50 -27.80 17.29
N ASP A 342 1.84 -28.64 16.49
CA ASP A 342 1.99 -30.10 16.51
C ASP A 342 2.81 -30.60 15.29
N ASP A 343 3.92 -29.94 15.00
CA ASP A 343 4.82 -30.28 13.89
C ASP A 343 6.28 -30.47 14.39
N PRO A 344 6.63 -31.65 14.91
CA PRO A 344 7.90 -31.88 15.62
C PRO A 344 9.15 -31.81 14.73
N ASP A 345 8.96 -31.88 13.40
CA ASP A 345 10.02 -31.75 12.42
C ASP A 345 10.11 -30.32 11.86
N ASP A 346 9.31 -29.37 12.38
CA ASP A 346 9.22 -27.97 11.95
C ASP A 346 8.98 -27.78 10.44
N LYS A 347 8.33 -28.74 9.77
CA LYS A 347 8.11 -28.75 8.31
C LYS A 347 7.36 -27.51 7.81
N VAL A 348 6.35 -27.08 8.56
CA VAL A 348 5.56 -25.87 8.25
C VAL A 348 6.44 -24.64 8.40
N MET A 349 7.24 -24.55 9.46
CA MET A 349 8.15 -23.42 9.66
C MET A 349 9.22 -23.38 8.57
N ASP A 350 9.86 -24.51 8.26
CA ASP A 350 10.83 -24.64 7.19
C ASP A 350 10.21 -24.22 5.85
N LYS A 351 9.03 -24.75 5.51
CA LYS A 351 8.34 -24.40 4.26
C LYS A 351 8.00 -22.92 4.21
N ILE A 352 7.52 -22.34 5.32
CA ILE A 352 7.19 -20.91 5.35
C ILE A 352 8.43 -20.06 5.17
N HIS A 353 9.47 -20.28 5.96
CA HIS A 353 10.65 -19.39 5.98
C HIS A 353 11.61 -19.62 4.81
N SER A 354 11.49 -20.73 4.07
CA SER A 354 12.30 -21.00 2.88
C SER A 354 11.63 -20.69 1.55
N GLU A 355 10.31 -20.85 1.43
CA GLU A 355 9.59 -20.76 0.14
C GLU A 355 8.45 -19.74 0.15
N ILE A 356 7.62 -19.70 1.20
CA ILE A 356 6.38 -18.89 1.20
C ILE A 356 6.62 -17.43 1.64
N LEU A 357 7.42 -17.22 2.69
CA LEU A 357 7.87 -15.90 3.12
C LEU A 357 9.03 -15.49 2.21
N GLU A 358 8.70 -15.01 1.01
CA GLU A 358 9.71 -14.72 0.00
C GLU A 358 10.67 -13.60 0.41
N LYS A 359 10.17 -12.57 1.10
CA LYS A 359 10.98 -11.39 1.44
C LYS A 359 10.60 -10.77 2.77
N VAL A 360 11.62 -10.40 3.53
CA VAL A 360 11.53 -9.45 4.65
C VAL A 360 12.32 -8.19 4.30
N ARG A 361 11.67 -7.04 4.32
CA ARG A 361 12.28 -5.73 4.09
C ARG A 361 12.25 -4.94 5.38
N VAL A 362 13.42 -4.50 5.83
CA VAL A 362 13.58 -3.64 7.00
C VAL A 362 13.55 -2.19 6.51
N TYR A 363 12.76 -1.34 7.16
CA TYR A 363 12.78 0.09 6.88
C TYR A 363 14.16 0.66 7.25
N SER A 364 14.77 1.43 6.35
CA SER A 364 16.20 1.78 6.45
C SER A 364 16.58 2.60 7.68
N GLU A 365 15.67 3.45 8.17
CA GLU A 365 15.92 4.35 9.31
C GLU A 365 15.49 3.75 10.67
N ASP A 366 14.65 2.72 10.69
CA ASP A 366 14.15 2.10 11.92
C ASP A 366 13.79 0.63 11.73
N ALA A 367 14.64 -0.25 12.26
CA ALA A 367 14.48 -1.70 12.13
C ALA A 367 13.31 -2.30 12.93
N SER A 368 12.61 -1.50 13.75
CA SER A 368 11.36 -1.93 14.39
C SER A 368 10.19 -1.98 13.41
N HIS A 369 10.35 -1.41 12.21
CA HIS A 369 9.38 -1.42 11.13
C HIS A 369 9.86 -2.37 10.03
N ARG A 370 9.04 -3.37 9.70
CA ARG A 370 9.38 -4.38 8.68
C ARG A 370 8.18 -4.76 7.83
N SER A 371 8.44 -5.06 6.56
CA SER A 371 7.49 -5.63 5.61
C SER A 371 7.83 -7.10 5.39
N PHE A 372 6.86 -7.99 5.58
CA PHE A 372 6.95 -9.42 5.30
C PHE A 372 6.03 -9.74 4.12
N LEU A 373 6.61 -10.23 3.02
CA LEU A 373 5.88 -10.60 1.81
C LEU A 373 5.63 -12.10 1.80
N PHE A 374 4.37 -12.50 1.88
CA PHE A 374 3.95 -13.90 1.81
C PHE A 374 3.36 -14.20 0.44
N ASP A 375 3.80 -15.29 -0.17
CA ASP A 375 3.15 -15.91 -1.31
C ASP A 375 1.89 -16.65 -0.83
N ILE A 376 0.72 -16.07 -1.09
CA ILE A 376 -0.54 -16.64 -0.62
C ILE A 376 -1.00 -17.79 -1.52
N THR A 377 -0.58 -17.81 -2.78
CA THR A 377 -0.84 -18.92 -3.69
C THR A 377 -0.16 -20.19 -3.16
N ASP A 378 1.12 -20.11 -2.84
CA ASP A 378 1.88 -21.24 -2.31
C ASP A 378 1.52 -21.56 -0.86
N LEU A 379 1.20 -20.56 -0.02
CA LEU A 379 0.69 -20.81 1.33
C LEU A 379 -0.58 -21.68 1.32
N LYS A 380 -1.55 -21.34 0.48
CA LYS A 380 -2.79 -22.12 0.36
C LYS A 380 -2.48 -23.53 -0.12
N LYS A 381 -1.80 -23.64 -1.26
CA LYS A 381 -1.53 -24.91 -1.93
C LYS A 381 -0.66 -25.86 -1.11
N GLU A 382 0.41 -25.34 -0.49
CA GLU A 382 1.43 -26.18 0.13
C GLU A 382 1.13 -26.51 1.59
N ILE A 383 0.30 -25.71 2.28
CA ILE A 383 -0.01 -25.86 3.71
C ILE A 383 -1.52 -26.00 3.94
N LEU A 384 -2.31 -24.95 3.66
CA LEU A 384 -3.70 -24.87 4.12
C LEU A 384 -4.61 -25.91 3.45
N ASP A 385 -4.47 -26.12 2.14
CA ASP A 385 -5.25 -27.09 1.35
C ASP A 385 -4.91 -28.54 1.72
N LYS A 386 -3.74 -28.76 2.33
CA LYS A 386 -3.30 -30.06 2.87
C LYS A 386 -3.74 -30.27 4.32
N GLY A 387 -4.56 -29.37 4.88
CA GLY A 387 -5.05 -29.43 6.26
C GLY A 387 -4.06 -28.88 7.30
N GLY A 388 -2.98 -28.24 6.88
CA GLY A 388 -2.04 -27.57 7.77
C GLY A 388 -2.60 -26.28 8.35
N GLU A 389 -1.95 -25.82 9.42
CA GLU A 389 -2.24 -24.54 10.05
C GLU A 389 -0.97 -23.71 10.20
N VAL A 390 -1.14 -22.40 10.32
CA VAL A 390 -0.06 -21.46 10.57
C VAL A 390 -0.38 -20.65 11.80
N SER A 391 0.53 -20.65 12.75
CA SER A 391 0.51 -19.82 13.95
C SER A 391 1.68 -18.83 13.92
N LEU A 392 1.46 -17.62 14.43
CA LEU A 392 2.42 -16.55 14.58
C LEU A 392 2.90 -16.47 16.03
N ASN A 393 4.20 -16.35 16.22
CA ASN A 393 4.80 -15.96 17.49
C ASN A 393 5.88 -14.90 17.29
N ILE A 394 6.25 -14.19 18.36
CA ILE A 394 7.31 -13.18 18.31
C ILE A 394 8.32 -13.42 19.42
N THR A 395 9.59 -13.38 19.05
CA THR A 395 10.72 -13.44 19.96
C THR A 395 11.48 -12.12 19.91
N VAL A 396 11.67 -11.47 21.06
CA VAL A 396 12.41 -10.22 21.20
C VAL A 396 13.69 -10.41 22.00
N ALA A 397 14.79 -9.83 21.51
CA ALA A 397 16.06 -9.85 22.20
C ALA A 397 16.01 -8.96 23.46
N ALA A 398 16.61 -9.43 24.57
CA ALA A 398 16.68 -8.64 25.79
C ALA A 398 17.47 -7.34 25.57
N LYS A 399 16.94 -6.20 26.04
CA LYS A 399 17.61 -4.89 25.94
C LYS A 399 18.92 -4.86 26.73
N SER A 400 18.98 -5.57 27.87
CA SER A 400 20.21 -5.79 28.65
C SER A 400 20.02 -6.94 29.64
N LYS A 401 21.06 -7.28 30.40
CA LYS A 401 20.94 -8.22 31.54
C LYS A 401 19.88 -7.81 32.57
N ARG A 402 19.51 -6.52 32.62
CA ARG A 402 18.58 -5.97 33.62
C ARG A 402 17.18 -5.72 33.09
N ILE A 403 17.03 -5.67 31.76
CA ILE A 403 15.78 -5.33 31.08
C ILE A 403 15.61 -6.34 29.94
N SER A 404 14.65 -7.24 30.10
CA SER A 404 14.19 -8.17 29.06
C SER A 404 12.79 -7.79 28.59
N TYR A 405 12.23 -8.58 27.68
CA TYR A 405 10.86 -8.42 27.19
C TYR A 405 10.04 -9.65 27.54
N CYS A 406 8.73 -9.45 27.66
CA CYS A 406 7.79 -10.53 27.87
C CYS A 406 7.53 -11.30 26.57
N ASN A 407 8.43 -12.22 26.22
CA ASN A 407 8.22 -13.07 25.06
C ASN A 407 6.98 -13.97 25.29
N PRO A 408 6.01 -13.96 24.35
CA PRO A 408 4.81 -14.80 24.44
C PRO A 408 5.10 -16.29 24.60
N GLN A 409 4.28 -16.92 25.44
CA GLN A 409 4.25 -18.38 25.60
C GLN A 409 3.22 -19.05 24.67
N GLN A 410 2.30 -18.28 24.10
CA GLN A 410 1.25 -18.78 23.22
C GLN A 410 1.33 -18.10 21.86
N ALA A 411 1.35 -18.91 20.80
CA ALA A 411 1.25 -18.45 19.43
C ALA A 411 -0.21 -18.20 19.03
N LEU A 412 -0.38 -17.20 18.17
CA LEU A 412 -1.64 -16.73 17.62
C LEU A 412 -1.93 -17.45 16.30
N LEU A 413 -3.12 -18.04 16.14
CA LEU A 413 -3.50 -18.64 14.86
C LEU A 413 -3.58 -17.56 13.76
N VAL A 414 -2.92 -17.80 12.63
CA VAL A 414 -2.93 -16.94 11.43
C VAL A 414 -3.96 -17.45 10.42
N ALA A 415 -3.91 -18.75 10.14
CA ALA A 415 -4.84 -19.45 9.25
C ALA A 415 -4.80 -20.96 9.50
N SER A 416 -5.91 -21.62 9.19
CA SER A 416 -6.06 -23.07 9.11
C SER A 416 -7.07 -23.42 8.00
N GLN A 417 -7.31 -24.70 7.78
CA GLN A 417 -8.31 -25.15 6.81
C GLN A 417 -9.72 -24.62 7.17
N GLY A 418 -10.26 -23.73 6.35
CA GLY A 418 -11.59 -23.14 6.55
C GLY A 418 -11.65 -21.94 7.50
N GLU A 419 -10.53 -21.56 8.13
CA GLU A 419 -10.44 -20.38 8.98
C GLU A 419 -9.24 -19.50 8.56
N ASN A 420 -9.54 -18.35 7.97
CA ASN A 420 -8.53 -17.38 7.54
C ASN A 420 -8.63 -16.12 8.41
N LEU A 421 -7.88 -16.08 9.52
CA LEU A 421 -7.93 -14.92 10.42
C LEU A 421 -7.23 -13.71 9.79
N PHE A 422 -6.01 -13.89 9.29
CA PHE A 422 -5.20 -12.79 8.76
C PHE A 422 -4.90 -12.86 7.26
N ILE A 423 -5.30 -13.93 6.58
CA ILE A 423 -5.01 -14.12 5.16
C ILE A 423 -5.99 -13.32 4.30
N THR A 424 -5.46 -12.37 3.54
CA THR A 424 -6.19 -11.51 2.60
C THR A 424 -5.30 -11.32 1.39
N PRO A 425 -5.46 -12.15 0.35
CA PRO A 425 -4.65 -12.07 -0.86
C PRO A 425 -4.64 -10.65 -1.42
N ASN A 426 -3.48 -10.22 -1.93
CA ASN A 426 -3.29 -8.94 -2.62
C ASN A 426 -3.66 -7.70 -1.79
N ALA A 427 -3.53 -7.79 -0.47
CA ALA A 427 -3.75 -6.68 0.45
C ALA A 427 -2.58 -6.50 1.42
N THR A 428 -2.58 -5.37 2.12
CA THR A 428 -1.67 -5.11 3.24
C THR A 428 -2.38 -5.36 4.57
N THR A 429 -1.71 -6.03 5.51
CA THR A 429 -2.15 -6.15 6.90
C THR A 429 -1.14 -5.47 7.81
N PHE A 430 -1.59 -4.50 8.60
CA PHE A 430 -0.79 -3.83 9.62
C PHE A 430 -0.85 -4.60 10.94
N PHE A 431 0.31 -4.86 11.55
CA PHE A 431 0.45 -5.43 12.88
C PHE A 431 1.23 -4.47 13.78
N ASP A 432 0.54 -3.89 14.75
CA ASP A 432 1.13 -2.99 15.76
C ASP A 432 1.31 -3.76 17.06
N ILE A 433 2.53 -4.27 17.25
CA ILE A 433 2.85 -5.25 18.26
C ILE A 433 3.46 -4.54 19.46
N LYS A 434 2.76 -4.63 20.60
CA LYS A 434 3.23 -4.16 21.89
C LYS A 434 3.78 -5.34 22.70
N ILE A 435 5.00 -5.20 23.24
CA ILE A 435 5.62 -6.18 24.13
C ILE A 435 6.16 -5.49 25.39
N ASP A 436 5.66 -5.90 26.56
CA ASP A 436 6.03 -5.27 27.83
C ASP A 436 7.47 -5.62 28.24
N ARG A 437 8.24 -4.63 28.71
CA ARG A 437 9.54 -4.83 29.37
C ARG A 437 9.38 -5.50 30.73
N LEU A 438 10.33 -6.37 31.06
CA LEU A 438 10.50 -6.98 32.38
C LEU A 438 11.82 -6.48 33.00
N GLN A 439 11.77 -6.02 34.25
CA GLN A 439 12.96 -5.60 35.01
C GLN A 439 13.44 -6.72 35.92
N SER A 440 14.73 -7.01 35.88
CA SER A 440 15.35 -7.94 36.82
C SER A 440 15.35 -7.40 38.25
N SER A 441 15.46 -8.28 39.24
CA SER A 441 15.66 -7.92 40.65
C SER A 441 16.98 -7.19 40.93
N GLU A 442 17.85 -7.04 39.93
CA GLU A 442 19.07 -6.22 40.03
C GLU A 442 18.86 -4.74 39.76
N VAL A 443 17.71 -4.35 39.21
CA VAL A 443 17.40 -2.93 38.93
C VAL A 443 17.19 -2.17 40.23
N PHE A 444 16.52 -2.78 41.21
CA PHE A 444 16.23 -2.18 42.51
C PHE A 444 16.25 -3.24 43.60
N LYS A 445 17.03 -3.01 44.67
CA LYS A 445 17.12 -3.91 45.82
C LYS A 445 16.85 -3.13 47.10
N LEU A 446 15.88 -3.59 47.89
CA LEU A 446 15.70 -3.12 49.25
C LEU A 446 16.72 -3.82 50.15
N LYS A 447 17.51 -3.04 50.87
CA LYS A 447 18.32 -3.55 51.98
C LYS A 447 17.53 -3.33 53.26
N LYS A 448 17.31 -4.40 54.02
CA LYS A 448 16.75 -4.28 55.36
C LYS A 448 17.80 -3.58 56.23
N PHE A 449 17.45 -2.44 56.81
CA PHE A 449 18.27 -1.81 57.85
C PHE A 449 18.25 -2.73 59.06
N ILE A 450 19.41 -3.26 59.44
CA ILE A 450 19.59 -3.99 60.69
C ILE A 450 20.22 -2.96 61.65
N PRO A 451 19.47 -2.47 62.65
CA PRO A 451 19.93 -1.43 63.57
C PRO A 451 21.11 -1.87 64.42
#